data_AF-A0A964VHR5-F1
#
_entry.id   AF-A0A964VHR5-F1
#
_cell.length_a   1.000
_cell.length_b   1.000
_cell.length_c   1.000
_cell.angle_alpha   90.00
_cell.angle_beta   90.00
_cell.angle_gamma   90.00
#
_symmetry.space_group_name_H-M   'P 1'
#
loop_
_entity.id
_entity.type
_entity.pdbx_description
1 polymer ?
#
loop_
_entity_poly.entity_id
_entity_poly.type
_entity_poly.pdbx_seq_one_letter_code
_entity_poly.pdbx_strand_id
1 'polypeptide(L)' 'MAFSFTNSRGSSYILHARTTTLKNGNTQTIYFFAREAKDGALDSVPEGYEISESKNGLPVLKRKQ' A
#
# COMPACT_ATOMS: atom_id res chain seq x y z
N MET A 1 9.24 5.05 11.27
CA MET A 1 9.42 3.60 11.04
C MET A 1 8.41 3.15 10.00
N ALA A 2 8.84 2.76 8.81
CA ALA A 2 7.92 2.33 7.75
C ALA A 2 7.12 1.08 8.15
N PHE A 3 5.83 1.07 7.83
CA PHE A 3 4.92 -0.03 8.10
C PHE A 3 5.27 -1.23 7.23
N SER A 4 5.62 -2.35 7.86
CA SER A 4 5.90 -3.61 7.18
C SER A 4 4.79 -4.63 7.42
N PHE A 5 4.45 -5.37 6.37
CA PHE A 5 3.44 -6.42 6.37
C PHE A 5 4.02 -7.68 5.73
N THR A 6 3.95 -8.80 6.44
CA THR A 6 4.31 -10.10 5.90
C THR A 6 3.06 -10.79 5.38
N ASN A 7 3.06 -11.13 4.09
CA ASN A 7 1.92 -11.84 3.48
C ASN A 7 1.84 -13.30 3.96
N SER A 8 0.75 -13.98 3.61
CA SER A 8 0.56 -15.40 3.94
C SER A 8 1.59 -16.34 3.30
N ARG A 9 2.44 -15.82 2.39
CA ARG A 9 3.52 -16.56 1.72
C ARG A 9 4.90 -16.31 2.34
N GLY A 10 4.98 -15.57 3.46
CA GLY A 10 6.23 -15.27 4.15
C GLY A 10 7.10 -14.19 3.49
N SER A 11 6.56 -13.46 2.52
CA SER A 11 7.24 -12.31 1.90
C SER A 11 6.87 -11.03 2.64
N SER A 12 7.88 -10.28 3.04
CA SER A 12 7.72 -8.97 3.68
C SER A 12 7.60 -7.87 2.65
N TYR A 13 6.63 -6.99 2.89
CA TYR A 13 6.36 -5.81 2.09
C TYR A 13 6.24 -4.60 3.00
N ILE A 14 6.45 -3.42 2.43
CA ILE A 14 6.39 -2.13 3.08
C ILE A 14 5.32 -1.32 2.39
N LEU A 15 4.51 -0.63 3.19
CA LEU A 15 3.44 0.22 2.70
C LEU A 15 4.01 1.55 2.17
N HIS A 16 3.61 1.90 0.96
CA HIS A 16 3.94 3.16 0.31
C HIS A 16 2.69 3.89 -0.16
N ALA A 17 2.77 5.21 -0.19
CA ALA A 17 1.82 6.09 -0.84
C ALA A 17 2.49 6.82 -2.00
N ARG A 18 1.81 6.91 -3.15
CA ARG A 18 2.23 7.73 -4.27
C ARG A 18 1.04 8.49 -4.83
N THR A 19 1.20 9.80 -4.96
CA THR A 19 0.24 10.62 -5.70
C THR A 19 0.57 10.51 -7.18
N THR A 20 -0.36 9.96 -7.96
CA THR A 20 -0.25 9.86 -9.41
C THR A 20 -1.30 10.74 -10.06
N THR A 21 -0.92 11.43 -11.13
CA THR A 21 -1.87 12.22 -11.94
C THR A 21 -2.45 11.32 -13.03
N LEU A 22 -3.76 11.16 -13.01
CA LEU A 22 -4.52 10.43 -14.02
C LEU A 22 -4.58 11.23 -15.32
N LYS A 23 -4.82 10.55 -16.45
CA LYS A 23 -4.88 11.18 -17.78
C LYS A 23 -5.98 12.24 -17.93
N ASN A 24 -6.97 12.25 -17.04
CA ASN A 24 -8.05 13.24 -16.99
C ASN A 24 -7.69 14.50 -16.18
N GLY A 25 -6.45 14.63 -15.71
CA GLY A 25 -5.98 15.77 -14.90
C GLY A 25 -6.22 15.63 -13.40
N ASN A 26 -6.90 14.58 -12.95
CA ASN A 26 -7.13 14.36 -11.52
C ASN A 26 -5.92 13.71 -10.85
N THR A 27 -5.56 14.17 -9.65
CA THR A 27 -4.56 13.51 -8.81
C THR A 27 -5.24 12.46 -7.95
N GLN A 28 -4.64 11.27 -7.89
CA GLN A 28 -5.08 10.19 -7.02
C GLN A 28 -3.89 9.68 -6.22
N THR A 29 -4.04 9.64 -4.90
CA THR A 29 -3.09 8.95 -4.04
C THR A 29 -3.39 7.46 -4.08
N ILE A 30 -2.45 6.70 -4.65
CA ILE A 30 -2.47 5.25 -4.64
C ILE A 30 -1.62 4.73 -3.50
N TYR A 31 -2.08 3.68 -2.86
CA TYR A 31 -1.31 2.96 -1.86
C TYR A 31 -0.89 1.61 -2.41
N PHE A 32 0.37 1.26 -2.21
CA PHE A 32 0.93 0.03 -2.75
C PHE A 32 1.99 -0.55 -1.80
N PHE A 33 2.18 -1.85 -1.90
CA PHE A 33 3.15 -2.57 -1.10
C PHE A 33 4.39 -2.89 -1.95
N ALA A 34 5.57 -2.51 -1.46
CA ALA A 34 6.86 -2.76 -2.12
C ALA A 34 7.78 -3.58 -1.21
N ARG A 35 8.75 -4.32 -1.77
CA ARG A 35 9.67 -5.14 -0.96
C ARG A 35 10.71 -4.31 -0.19
N GLU A 36 10.90 -3.06 -0.59
CA GLU A 36 11.91 -2.16 -0.04
C GLU A 36 11.28 -0.83 0.31
N ALA A 37 11.74 -0.23 1.42
CA ALA A 37 11.32 1.10 1.83
C ALA A 37 11.97 2.13 0.90
N LYS A 38 11.15 2.73 0.04
CA LYS A 38 11.49 3.88 -0.79
C LYS A 38 10.80 5.15 -0.30
N ASP A 39 11.10 6.25 -0.97
CA ASP A 39 10.42 7.52 -0.76
C ASP A 39 8.89 7.36 -0.88
N GLY A 40 8.16 7.91 0.09
CA GLY A 40 6.71 7.70 0.26
C GLY A 40 6.33 6.47 1.10
N ALA A 41 7.26 5.87 1.85
CA ALA A 41 6.92 4.87 2.86
C ALA A 41 5.99 5.47 3.93
N LEU A 42 4.91 4.77 4.24
CA LEU A 42 4.02 5.16 5.34
C LEU A 42 4.40 4.43 6.61
N ASP A 43 4.33 5.11 7.75
CA ASP A 43 4.57 4.50 9.05
C ASP A 43 3.36 3.70 9.57
N SER A 44 2.17 3.95 9.03
CA SER A 44 0.95 3.26 9.40
C SER A 44 -0.05 3.17 8.25
N VAL A 45 -1.01 2.26 8.37
CA VAL A 45 -2.17 2.22 7.48
C VAL A 45 -3.00 3.48 7.69
N PRO A 46 -3.37 4.22 6.63
CA PRO A 46 -4.21 5.40 6.74
C PRO A 46 -5.60 5.05 7.30
N GLU A 47 -6.20 5.99 8.01
CA GLU A 47 -7.54 5.81 8.57
C GLU A 47 -8.57 5.58 7.46
N GLY A 48 -9.50 4.65 7.68
CA GLY A 48 -10.47 4.24 6.66
C GLY A 48 -9.92 3.29 5.59
N TYR A 49 -8.70 2.77 5.76
CA TYR A 49 -8.16 1.69 4.94
C TYR A 49 -7.84 0.46 5.79
N GLU A 50 -7.90 -0.72 5.18
CA GLU A 50 -7.55 -2.00 5.77
C GLU A 50 -6.64 -2.80 4.84
N ILE A 51 -5.79 -3.64 5.42
CA ILE A 51 -4.90 -4.51 4.64
C ILE A 51 -5.67 -5.75 4.23
N SER A 52 -5.75 -6.00 2.94
CA SER A 52 -6.31 -7.21 2.36
C SER A 52 -5.26 -7.89 1.51
N GLU A 53 -5.17 -9.21 1.58
CA GLU A 53 -4.38 -9.96 0.61
C GLU A 53 -5.22 -10.25 -0.63
N SER A 54 -4.64 -10.09 -1.82
CA SER A 54 -5.28 -10.49 -3.07
C SER A 54 -4.96 -11.96 -3.39
N LYS A 55 -5.70 -12.59 -4.31
CA LYS A 55 -5.56 -14.04 -4.61
C LYS A 55 -4.14 -14.47 -5.02
N ASN A 56 -3.32 -13.56 -5.53
CA ASN A 56 -1.94 -13.82 -5.91
C ASN A 56 -0.94 -13.69 -4.74
N GLY A 57 -1.41 -13.40 -3.53
CA GLY A 57 -0.58 -13.21 -2.34
C GLY A 57 0.00 -11.80 -2.20
N LEU A 58 -0.41 -10.84 -3.03
CA LEU A 58 0.04 -9.45 -2.89
C LEU A 58 -0.83 -8.73 -1.86
N PRO A 59 -0.24 -8.17 -0.78
CA PRO A 59 -0.96 -7.30 0.13
C PRO A 59 -1.37 -6.02 -0.59
N VAL A 60 -2.62 -5.60 -0.37
CA VAL A 60 -3.23 -4.40 -0.95
C VAL A 60 -4.00 -3.67 0.14
N LEU A 61 -4.10 -2.34 0.03
CA LEU A 61 -5.02 -1.58 0.87
C LEU A 61 -6.40 -1.55 0.22
N LYS A 62 -7.43 -1.93 0.98
CA LYS A 62 -8.82 -1.71 0.65
C LYS A 62 -9.37 -0.57 1.47
N ARG A 63 -10.29 0.20 0.91
CA ARG A 63 -11.07 1.16 1.70
C ARG A 63 -11.99 0.36 2.62
N LYS A 64 -11.87 0.60 3.91
CA LYS A 64 -12.77 0.07 4.93
C LYS A 64 -14.12 0.76 4.69
N GLN A 65 -15.08 0.01 4.18
CA GLN A 65 -16.40 0.50 3.82
C GLN A 65 -17.34 0.46 5.01
#